data_AF-A0A1Y4BXB9-F1
#
_entry.id   AF-A0A1Y4BXB9-F1
#
_cell.length_a   1.000
_cell.length_b   1.000
_cell.length_c   1.000
_cell.angle_alpha   90.00
_cell.angle_beta   90.00
_cell.angle_gamma   90.00
#
_symmetry.space_group_name_H-M   'P 1'
#
loop_
_entity.id
_entity.type
_entity.pdbx_description
1 polymer ?
#
loop_
_entity_poly.entity_id
_entity_poly.type
_entity_poly.pdbx_seq_one_letter_code
_entity_poly.pdbx_strand_id
1 'polypeptide(L)'
;MFVTIRQTQANGSHLFQVEGEDRVLFRAQTPWADVQLPFQMEHLRRLSFTDADGNEVFHTAYNVLENTLQSVSRYKYLFGSATKLGEYQVVGRDGAVYGSFYTQIDGAFTKQMTIDYREHIYDCYARALGRIYVISVFDGERQIAQITKPLDTWNRLDVFYLHLEDGCRDMLPILSFFTIYVDARQFNRPGRYSTCEVEKSWSYTFDRNNHKYDPNWIRRTFGPAAADQLNQLLSARPEQSAAELELGRKMKRRLIGILAALGVGVVVCAIVLLLPLFQAKTALVPGDFAVQMSEYGYTVTAEAPPELEGGWELAFQARSQAYSIWYLSYPTEQEARQAFSSLEDQFVQNRGSSYSEVHSNLLNSAEYALTSGGTYSVVSRIDNTLVLCTTSVEHKGAVKEIFQELGY
;
A
#
# COMPACT_ATOMS: atom_id res chain seq x y z
N MET A 1 -10.64 29.00 -32.04
CA MET A 1 -10.96 27.59 -31.73
C MET A 1 -11.15 27.38 -30.22
N PHE A 2 -12.14 26.57 -29.84
CA PHE A 2 -12.39 26.14 -28.45
C PHE A 2 -12.24 24.62 -28.32
N VAL A 3 -11.59 24.15 -27.25
CA VAL A 3 -11.34 22.73 -26.98
C VAL A 3 -11.55 22.44 -25.50
N THR A 4 -12.20 21.32 -25.21
CA THR A 4 -12.37 20.81 -23.85
C THR A 4 -11.45 19.60 -23.66
N ILE A 5 -10.60 19.63 -22.64
CA ILE A 5 -9.76 18.49 -22.25
C ILE A 5 -10.32 17.97 -20.93
N ARG A 6 -10.95 16.80 -20.98
CA ARG A 6 -11.69 16.22 -19.85
C ARG A 6 -11.03 14.93 -19.39
N GLN A 7 -10.72 14.84 -18.12
CA GLN A 7 -10.41 13.57 -17.50
C GLN A 7 -11.67 12.73 -17.38
N THR A 8 -11.65 11.54 -17.95
CA THR A 8 -12.78 10.59 -17.93
C THR A 8 -12.59 9.49 -16.91
N GLN A 9 -11.35 9.24 -16.49
CA GLN A 9 -11.03 8.27 -15.46
C GLN A 9 -9.87 8.77 -14.59
N ALA A 10 -10.05 8.75 -13.28
CA ALA A 10 -9.01 9.10 -12.28
C ALA A 10 -8.48 7.89 -11.52
N ASN A 11 -9.27 6.81 -11.40
CA ASN A 11 -8.90 5.62 -10.65
C ASN A 11 -8.33 4.55 -11.59
N GLY A 12 -7.11 4.08 -11.34
CA GLY A 12 -6.54 2.90 -12.00
C GLY A 12 -6.17 3.05 -13.48
N SER A 13 -6.48 4.16 -14.14
CA SER A 13 -5.87 4.62 -15.39
C SER A 13 -6.30 6.07 -15.59
N HIS A 14 -5.35 7.00 -15.61
CA HIS A 14 -5.64 8.41 -15.84
C HIS A 14 -5.90 8.60 -17.34
N LEU A 15 -7.18 8.64 -17.71
CA LEU A 15 -7.61 8.80 -19.10
C LEU A 15 -8.20 10.19 -19.30
N PHE A 16 -7.77 10.84 -20.37
CA PHE A 16 -8.29 12.13 -20.81
C PHE A 16 -8.88 12.02 -22.22
N GLN A 17 -9.86 12.85 -22.50
CA GLN A 17 -10.43 13.06 -23.82
C GLN A 17 -10.23 14.52 -24.21
N VAL A 18 -9.70 14.75 -25.41
CA VAL A 18 -9.57 16.07 -26.01
C VAL A 18 -10.72 16.21 -27.01
N GLU A 19 -11.65 17.10 -26.71
CA GLU A 19 -12.91 17.29 -27.42
C GLU A 19 -12.90 18.65 -28.13
N GLY A 20 -13.10 18.63 -29.45
CA GLY A 20 -13.49 19.83 -30.22
C GLY A 20 -15.00 20.07 -30.12
N GLU A 21 -15.51 21.03 -30.88
CA GLU A 21 -16.93 21.45 -30.81
C GLU A 21 -17.94 20.30 -30.95
N ASP A 22 -17.69 19.32 -31.85
CA ASP A 22 -18.63 18.21 -32.09
C ASP A 22 -17.98 16.82 -32.14
N ARG A 23 -16.71 16.68 -31.75
CA ARG A 23 -15.99 15.39 -31.86
C ARG A 23 -14.85 15.25 -30.88
N VAL A 24 -14.58 13.99 -30.49
CA VAL A 24 -13.34 13.63 -29.81
C VAL A 24 -12.20 13.66 -30.82
N LEU A 25 -11.19 14.48 -30.55
CA LEU A 25 -9.99 14.63 -31.37
C LEU A 25 -8.91 13.63 -30.97
N PHE A 26 -8.69 13.48 -29.67
CA PHE A 26 -7.68 12.57 -29.12
C PHE A 26 -8.18 11.92 -27.84
N ARG A 27 -7.79 10.67 -27.62
CA ARG A 27 -7.84 10.03 -26.29
C ARG A 27 -6.43 9.90 -25.76
N ALA A 28 -6.23 10.33 -24.53
CA ALA A 28 -4.93 10.36 -23.91
C ALA A 28 -4.88 9.46 -22.70
N GLN A 29 -3.77 8.73 -22.54
CA GLN A 29 -3.51 7.91 -21.38
C GLN A 29 -2.21 8.39 -20.72
N THR A 30 -2.28 8.70 -19.42
CA THR A 30 -1.09 9.00 -18.62
C THR A 30 -0.66 7.76 -17.82
N PRO A 31 0.64 7.57 -17.59
CA PRO A 31 1.14 6.43 -16.84
C PRO A 31 0.81 6.53 -15.34
N TRP A 32 0.78 5.39 -14.65
CA TRP A 32 0.40 5.24 -13.23
C TRP A 32 1.34 5.91 -12.22
N ALA A 33 2.58 6.17 -12.63
CA ALA A 33 3.63 6.58 -11.72
C ALA A 33 3.67 8.10 -11.60
N ASP A 34 3.89 8.58 -10.37
CA ASP A 34 4.16 9.99 -10.11
C ASP A 34 5.27 10.48 -11.05
N VAL A 35 4.99 11.52 -11.84
CA VAL A 35 5.92 12.14 -12.78
C VAL A 35 7.18 12.65 -12.05
N GLN A 36 7.14 12.76 -10.72
CA GLN A 36 8.25 13.19 -9.86
C GLN A 36 9.26 12.09 -9.48
N LEU A 37 9.06 10.82 -9.85
CA LEU A 37 9.95 9.74 -9.40
C LEU A 37 11.35 9.77 -10.05
N PRO A 38 12.45 9.87 -9.29
CA PRO A 38 13.79 9.94 -9.86
C PRO A 38 14.30 8.53 -10.23
N PHE A 39 14.61 8.34 -11.52
CA PHE A 39 15.38 7.24 -12.13
C PHE A 39 14.65 5.97 -12.63
N GLN A 40 15.03 5.58 -13.86
CA GLN A 40 14.86 4.28 -14.57
C GLN A 40 13.47 3.81 -15.02
N MET A 41 12.49 4.68 -15.24
CA MET A 41 11.22 4.27 -15.84
C MET A 41 10.71 5.23 -16.93
N GLU A 42 11.48 5.38 -18.03
CA GLU A 42 11.11 6.19 -19.21
C GLU A 42 9.74 5.79 -19.77
N HIS A 43 9.45 4.49 -19.80
CA HIS A 43 8.14 3.96 -20.22
C HIS A 43 7.00 4.30 -19.26
N LEU A 44 7.28 4.62 -17.99
CA LEU A 44 6.28 5.08 -17.02
C LEU A 44 6.11 6.60 -17.01
N ARG A 45 6.68 7.32 -17.98
CA ARG A 45 6.46 8.76 -18.19
C ARG A 45 5.89 9.08 -19.57
N ARG A 46 5.68 8.05 -20.40
CA ARG A 46 5.11 8.17 -21.74
C ARG A 46 3.61 8.46 -21.65
N LEU A 47 3.23 9.62 -22.13
CA LEU A 47 1.85 9.99 -22.40
C LEU A 47 1.59 9.68 -23.88
N SER A 48 0.54 8.94 -24.20
CA SER A 48 0.18 8.64 -25.59
C SER A 48 -1.17 9.26 -25.95
N PHE A 49 -1.28 9.78 -27.17
CA PHE A 49 -2.52 10.17 -27.80
C PHE A 49 -2.91 9.13 -28.84
N THR A 50 -4.15 8.70 -28.76
CA THR A 50 -4.77 7.77 -29.69
C THR A 50 -5.91 8.44 -30.44
N ASP A 51 -6.15 8.00 -31.68
CA ASP A 51 -7.30 8.40 -32.47
C ASP A 51 -8.60 7.72 -31.96
N ALA A 52 -9.71 7.94 -32.66
CA ALA A 52 -11.00 7.35 -32.31
C ALA A 52 -10.99 5.81 -32.33
N ASP A 53 -10.17 5.23 -33.21
CA ASP A 53 -10.00 3.78 -33.41
C ASP A 53 -9.00 3.15 -32.43
N GLY A 54 -8.32 3.97 -31.62
CA GLY A 54 -7.34 3.53 -30.63
C GLY A 54 -5.91 3.39 -31.15
N ASN A 55 -5.62 3.85 -32.37
CA ASN A 55 -4.25 3.86 -32.88
C ASN A 55 -3.47 5.03 -32.30
N GLU A 56 -2.23 4.78 -31.88
CA GLU A 56 -1.35 5.85 -31.41
C GLU A 56 -0.99 6.82 -32.56
N VAL A 57 -1.22 8.11 -32.31
CA VAL A 57 -0.92 9.21 -33.23
C VAL A 57 0.32 9.97 -32.79
N PHE A 58 0.43 10.22 -31.48
CA PHE A 58 1.55 10.91 -30.85
C PHE A 58 1.88 10.28 -29.50
N HIS A 59 3.12 10.43 -29.05
CA HIS A 59 3.49 10.13 -27.67
C HIS A 59 4.57 11.09 -27.16
N THR A 60 4.73 11.18 -25.85
CA THR A 60 5.85 11.90 -25.25
C THR A 60 7.08 11.01 -25.09
N ALA A 61 8.24 11.58 -25.34
CA ALA A 61 9.55 11.02 -25.02
C ALA A 61 10.25 11.90 -23.98
N TYR A 62 10.89 11.25 -23.00
CA TYR A 62 11.64 11.92 -21.93
C TYR A 62 13.04 11.33 -21.85
N ASN A 63 14.05 12.07 -22.31
CA ASN A 63 15.44 11.65 -22.24
C ASN A 63 16.00 11.89 -20.84
N VAL A 64 16.15 10.84 -20.04
CA VAL A 64 16.61 10.96 -18.64
C VAL A 64 18.03 11.51 -18.55
N LEU A 65 18.93 11.08 -19.45
CA LEU A 65 20.34 11.48 -19.38
C LEU A 65 20.51 12.97 -19.66
N GLU A 66 19.92 13.46 -20.75
CA GLU A 66 19.96 14.88 -21.12
C GLU A 66 19.31 15.76 -20.05
N ASN A 67 18.13 15.38 -19.58
CA ASN A 67 17.44 16.10 -18.52
C ASN A 67 18.22 16.10 -17.20
N THR A 68 18.88 14.99 -16.86
CA THR A 68 19.71 14.91 -15.65
C THR A 68 20.92 15.81 -15.76
N LEU A 69 21.62 15.80 -16.89
CA LEU A 69 22.75 16.69 -17.16
C LEU A 69 22.34 18.17 -17.09
N GLN A 70 21.20 18.53 -17.70
CA GLN A 70 20.64 19.88 -17.61
C GLN A 70 20.27 20.25 -16.17
N SER A 71 19.75 19.29 -15.38
CA SER A 71 19.39 19.52 -13.98
C SER A 71 20.58 19.72 -13.03
N VAL A 72 21.71 19.03 -13.26
CA VAL A 72 22.96 19.27 -12.53
C VAL A 72 23.50 20.66 -12.87
N SER A 73 23.27 21.10 -14.11
CA SER A 73 23.62 22.43 -14.57
C SER A 73 22.64 23.54 -14.16
N ARG A 74 21.69 23.27 -13.24
CA ARG A 74 20.77 24.28 -12.68
C ARG A 74 21.47 25.55 -12.25
N TYR A 75 22.69 25.48 -11.72
CA TYR A 75 23.43 26.66 -11.27
C TYR A 75 23.98 27.54 -12.42
N LYS A 76 23.86 27.14 -13.69
CA LYS A 76 24.29 27.95 -14.85
C LYS A 76 23.54 29.28 -14.97
N TYR A 77 22.32 29.39 -14.42
CA TYR A 77 21.62 30.69 -14.38
C TYR A 77 22.39 31.74 -13.57
N LEU A 78 23.21 31.35 -12.59
CA LEU A 78 24.06 32.27 -11.83
C LEU A 78 25.13 32.95 -12.71
N PHE A 79 25.37 32.40 -13.90
CA PHE A 79 26.30 32.90 -14.90
C PHE A 79 25.57 33.42 -16.16
N GLY A 80 24.28 33.76 -16.05
CA GLY A 80 23.51 34.41 -17.11
C GLY A 80 23.03 33.49 -18.24
N SER A 81 23.09 32.16 -18.07
CA SER A 81 22.62 31.20 -19.07
C SER A 81 21.26 30.59 -18.67
N ALA A 82 20.29 30.65 -19.58
CA ALA A 82 19.00 29.98 -19.45
C ALA A 82 19.19 28.46 -19.28
N THR A 83 18.51 27.84 -18.32
CA THR A 83 18.57 26.38 -18.11
C THR A 83 17.20 25.76 -18.35
N LYS A 84 17.12 24.84 -19.32
CA LYS A 84 15.95 23.99 -19.55
C LYS A 84 15.89 22.89 -18.48
N LEU A 85 14.70 22.59 -17.97
CA LEU A 85 14.48 21.55 -16.97
C LEU A 85 13.25 20.73 -17.30
N GLY A 86 13.42 19.41 -17.32
CA GLY A 86 12.30 18.48 -17.45
C GLY A 86 11.62 18.60 -18.82
N GLU A 87 12.43 18.59 -19.88
CA GLU A 87 11.99 18.62 -21.27
C GLU A 87 11.34 17.31 -21.68
N TYR A 88 10.11 17.44 -22.20
CA TYR A 88 9.34 16.38 -22.82
C TYR A 88 9.20 16.71 -24.30
N GLN A 89 9.63 15.78 -25.15
CA GLN A 89 9.45 15.88 -26.59
C GLN A 89 8.13 15.20 -26.98
N VAL A 90 7.36 15.80 -27.86
CA VAL A 90 6.20 15.19 -28.50
C VAL A 90 6.67 14.57 -29.81
N VAL A 91 6.47 13.27 -29.97
CA VAL A 91 6.93 12.48 -31.11
C VAL A 91 5.73 11.96 -31.88
N GLY A 92 5.77 12.13 -33.21
CA GLY A 92 4.77 11.60 -34.13
C GLY A 92 4.92 10.10 -34.35
N ARG A 93 3.93 9.50 -35.02
CA ARG A 93 3.94 8.08 -35.40
C ARG A 93 5.13 7.69 -36.29
N ASP A 94 5.64 8.62 -37.06
CA ASP A 94 6.82 8.49 -37.93
C ASP A 94 8.16 8.55 -37.16
N GLY A 95 8.12 8.81 -35.85
CA GLY A 95 9.30 9.01 -35.03
C GLY A 95 9.89 10.42 -35.11
N ALA A 96 9.28 11.33 -35.88
CA ALA A 96 9.72 12.71 -35.96
C ALA A 96 9.30 13.49 -34.71
N VAL A 97 10.19 14.36 -34.21
CA VAL A 97 9.88 15.26 -33.10
C VAL A 97 9.00 16.39 -33.61
N TYR A 98 7.79 16.48 -33.07
CA TYR A 98 6.79 17.50 -33.39
C TYR A 98 7.07 18.82 -32.66
N GLY A 99 7.62 18.75 -31.45
CA GLY A 99 8.01 19.88 -30.61
C GLY A 99 8.34 19.41 -29.20
N SER A 100 8.64 20.33 -28.28
CA SER A 100 8.90 20.01 -26.89
C SER A 100 8.29 21.03 -25.93
N PHE A 101 8.16 20.66 -24.67
CA PHE A 101 7.81 21.59 -23.60
C PHE A 101 8.64 21.31 -22.37
N TYR A 102 9.01 22.36 -21.65
CA TYR A 102 9.93 22.30 -20.52
C TYR A 102 9.70 23.45 -19.55
N THR A 103 10.34 23.40 -18.39
CA THR A 103 10.46 24.54 -17.49
C THR A 103 11.79 25.24 -17.74
N GLN A 104 11.77 26.54 -17.98
CA GLN A 104 12.96 27.38 -18.12
C GLN A 104 13.23 28.14 -16.81
N ILE A 105 14.51 28.24 -16.43
CA ILE A 105 15.00 29.09 -15.35
C ILE A 105 15.99 30.10 -15.92
N ASP A 106 15.64 31.38 -15.87
CA ASP A 106 16.40 32.50 -16.45
C ASP A 106 16.99 33.46 -15.40
N GLY A 107 17.14 32.99 -14.16
CA GLY A 107 17.68 33.79 -13.06
C GLY A 107 17.30 33.22 -11.71
N ALA A 108 17.71 33.91 -10.63
CA ALA A 108 17.59 33.42 -9.26
C ALA A 108 16.14 33.13 -8.80
N PHE A 109 15.12 33.68 -9.48
CA PHE A 109 13.71 33.55 -9.05
C PHE A 109 12.68 33.53 -10.21
N THR A 110 13.11 33.41 -11.46
CA THR A 110 12.19 33.36 -12.61
C THR A 110 12.11 31.94 -13.14
N LYS A 111 11.01 31.26 -12.81
CA LYS A 111 10.66 29.94 -13.33
C LYS A 111 9.49 30.11 -14.29
N GLN A 112 9.68 29.73 -15.54
CA GLN A 112 8.68 29.85 -16.60
C GLN A 112 8.45 28.50 -17.26
N MET A 113 7.24 28.25 -17.75
CA MET A 113 6.98 27.10 -18.62
C MET A 113 7.12 27.57 -20.06
N THR A 114 7.73 26.73 -20.91
CA THR A 114 8.05 27.08 -22.29
C THR A 114 7.65 25.94 -23.21
N ILE A 115 7.13 26.27 -24.39
CA ILE A 115 6.85 25.33 -25.48
C ILE A 115 7.76 25.70 -26.65
N ASP A 116 8.47 24.71 -27.20
CA ASP A 116 9.28 24.83 -28.41
C ASP A 116 8.57 24.08 -29.54
N TYR A 117 8.17 24.79 -30.58
CA TYR A 117 7.41 24.23 -31.68
C TYR A 117 7.78 24.91 -32.99
N ARG A 118 8.23 24.13 -33.98
CA ARG A 118 8.62 24.61 -35.32
C ARG A 118 9.54 25.84 -35.29
N GLU A 119 10.62 25.76 -34.53
CA GLU A 119 11.62 26.84 -34.38
C GLU A 119 11.10 28.11 -33.68
N HIS A 120 9.88 28.08 -33.14
CA HIS A 120 9.30 29.17 -32.35
C HIS A 120 9.23 28.75 -30.88
N ILE A 121 9.51 29.71 -30.01
CA ILE A 121 9.47 29.55 -28.56
C ILE A 121 8.26 30.31 -28.03
N TYR A 122 7.43 29.62 -27.26
CA TYR A 122 6.21 30.17 -26.69
C TYR A 122 6.29 30.20 -25.16
N ASP A 123 6.10 31.38 -24.59
CA ASP A 123 6.18 31.60 -23.15
C ASP A 123 4.83 31.34 -22.50
N CYS A 124 4.82 30.52 -21.45
CA CYS A 124 3.60 30.13 -20.74
C CYS A 124 3.61 30.64 -19.30
N TYR A 125 2.65 31.52 -18.99
CA TYR A 125 2.51 32.14 -17.66
C TYR A 125 1.26 31.61 -16.96
N ALA A 126 1.47 30.96 -15.83
CA ALA A 126 0.41 30.41 -14.99
C ALA A 126 0.00 31.37 -13.88
N ARG A 127 -1.30 31.42 -13.57
CA ARG A 127 -1.86 32.19 -12.46
C ARG A 127 -3.05 31.49 -11.84
N ALA A 128 -3.03 31.32 -10.52
CA ALA A 128 -4.21 30.97 -9.75
C ALA A 128 -4.97 32.22 -9.30
N LEU A 129 -6.29 32.23 -9.52
CA LEU A 129 -7.20 33.33 -9.25
C LEU A 129 -8.46 32.81 -8.55
N GLY A 130 -8.40 32.73 -7.23
CA GLY A 130 -9.51 32.22 -6.44
C GLY A 130 -9.78 30.76 -6.79
N ARG A 131 -10.87 30.49 -7.51
CA ARG A 131 -11.33 29.13 -7.88
C ARG A 131 -10.91 28.67 -9.26
N ILE A 132 -10.10 29.46 -9.99
CA ILE A 132 -9.63 29.09 -11.32
C ILE A 132 -8.11 29.13 -11.39
N TYR A 133 -7.57 28.31 -12.27
CA TYR A 133 -6.19 28.31 -12.68
C TYR A 133 -6.12 28.60 -14.17
N VAL A 134 -5.32 29.59 -14.55
CA VAL A 134 -5.19 30.05 -15.93
C VAL A 134 -3.75 29.94 -16.37
N ILE A 135 -3.51 29.47 -17.59
CA ILE A 135 -2.23 29.58 -18.28
C ILE A 135 -2.44 30.39 -19.55
N SER A 136 -1.71 31.49 -19.67
CA SER A 136 -1.65 32.30 -20.89
C SER A 136 -0.39 31.92 -21.68
N VAL A 137 -0.56 31.64 -22.98
CA VAL A 137 0.53 31.25 -23.89
C VAL A 137 0.81 32.39 -24.87
N PHE A 138 2.07 32.78 -24.98
CA PHE A 138 2.52 33.93 -25.76
C PHE A 138 3.46 33.52 -26.89
N ASP A 139 3.27 34.14 -28.05
CA ASP A 139 4.24 34.25 -29.13
C ASP A 139 4.84 35.66 -29.09
N GLY A 140 6.04 35.79 -28.52
CA GLY A 140 6.63 37.08 -28.16
C GLY A 140 5.72 37.88 -27.22
N GLU A 141 5.22 39.03 -27.67
CA GLU A 141 4.32 39.88 -26.88
C GLU A 141 2.83 39.54 -27.06
N ARG A 142 2.48 38.71 -28.06
CA ARG A 142 1.09 38.40 -28.40
C ARG A 142 0.63 37.12 -27.70
N GLN A 143 -0.45 37.21 -26.92
CA GLN A 143 -1.10 36.02 -26.37
C GLN A 143 -1.88 35.30 -27.49
N ILE A 144 -1.57 34.02 -27.71
CA ILE A 144 -2.16 33.18 -28.77
C ILE A 144 -3.10 32.08 -28.23
N ALA A 145 -2.96 31.72 -26.94
CA ALA A 145 -3.80 30.73 -26.29
C ALA A 145 -4.05 31.04 -24.82
N GLN A 146 -5.15 30.49 -24.30
CA GLN A 146 -5.45 30.47 -22.88
C GLN A 146 -6.02 29.10 -22.48
N ILE A 147 -5.40 28.47 -21.49
CA ILE A 147 -5.89 27.26 -20.83
C ILE A 147 -6.50 27.68 -19.50
N THR A 148 -7.76 27.30 -19.25
CA THR A 148 -8.45 27.63 -18.00
C THR A 148 -8.98 26.36 -17.34
N LYS A 149 -8.68 26.17 -16.07
CA LYS A 149 -9.09 25.03 -15.24
C LYS A 149 -9.88 25.53 -14.03
N PRO A 150 -11.13 25.10 -13.79
CA PRO A 150 -11.73 25.24 -12.47
C PRO A 150 -10.94 24.40 -11.46
N LEU A 151 -10.58 25.01 -10.32
CA LEU A 151 -9.86 24.33 -9.24
C LEU A 151 -10.76 23.42 -8.42
N ASP A 152 -12.09 23.58 -8.54
CA ASP A 152 -13.02 22.64 -7.94
C ASP A 152 -13.13 21.39 -8.80
N THR A 153 -12.89 20.23 -8.19
CA THR A 153 -12.92 18.95 -8.89
C THR A 153 -14.00 18.05 -8.30
N TRP A 154 -14.66 17.29 -9.17
CA TRP A 154 -15.66 16.29 -8.79
C TRP A 154 -15.13 14.90 -9.11
N ASN A 155 -15.18 13.99 -8.14
CA ASN A 155 -14.60 12.65 -8.26
C ASN A 155 -13.10 12.65 -8.62
N ARG A 156 -12.41 13.78 -8.44
CA ARG A 156 -11.04 14.04 -8.95
C ARG A 156 -10.92 13.90 -10.48
N LEU A 157 -12.00 14.20 -11.20
CA LEU A 157 -11.95 14.35 -12.65
C LEU A 157 -11.70 15.82 -12.97
N ASP A 158 -10.55 16.07 -13.59
CA ASP A 158 -10.12 17.38 -14.00
C ASP A 158 -10.66 17.76 -15.38
N VAL A 159 -11.00 19.04 -15.55
CA VAL A 159 -11.45 19.59 -16.84
C VAL A 159 -10.65 20.85 -17.13
N PHE A 160 -10.23 21.00 -18.38
CA PHE A 160 -9.54 22.17 -18.89
C PHE A 160 -10.25 22.70 -20.14
N TYR A 161 -10.30 24.01 -20.24
CA TYR A 161 -10.87 24.73 -21.37
C TYR A 161 -9.75 25.49 -22.09
N LEU A 162 -9.44 25.07 -23.31
CA LEU A 162 -8.40 25.65 -24.15
C LEU A 162 -9.05 26.54 -25.22
N HIS A 163 -8.72 27.82 -25.18
CA HIS A 163 -8.99 28.78 -26.26
C HIS A 163 -7.71 29.02 -27.04
N LEU A 164 -7.77 28.82 -28.35
CA LEU A 164 -6.61 28.91 -29.24
C LEU A 164 -6.99 29.74 -30.47
N GLU A 165 -6.14 30.70 -30.83
CA GLU A 165 -6.32 31.49 -32.05
C GLU A 165 -6.31 30.58 -33.29
N ASP A 166 -7.17 30.87 -34.27
CA ASP A 166 -7.36 29.98 -35.42
C ASP A 166 -6.11 29.83 -36.31
N GLY A 167 -5.22 30.82 -36.30
CA GLY A 167 -3.93 30.75 -37.00
C GLY A 167 -2.94 29.76 -36.40
N CYS A 168 -3.17 29.27 -35.18
CA CYS A 168 -2.28 28.39 -34.43
C CYS A 168 -2.88 26.99 -34.21
N ARG A 169 -3.87 26.58 -35.02
CA ARG A 169 -4.59 25.30 -34.85
C ARG A 169 -3.67 24.07 -34.87
N ASP A 170 -2.56 24.15 -35.59
CA ASP A 170 -1.56 23.09 -35.66
C ASP A 170 -0.81 22.88 -34.33
N MET A 171 -0.81 23.86 -33.43
CA MET A 171 -0.28 23.69 -32.07
C MET A 171 -1.20 22.87 -31.15
N LEU A 172 -2.41 22.52 -31.59
CA LEU A 172 -3.38 21.83 -30.74
C LEU A 172 -2.84 20.54 -30.09
N PRO A 173 -2.13 19.64 -30.79
CA PRO A 173 -1.59 18.43 -30.16
C PRO A 173 -0.61 18.77 -29.04
N ILE A 174 0.38 19.65 -29.28
CA ILE A 174 1.40 19.99 -28.29
C ILE A 174 0.81 20.75 -27.09
N LEU A 175 -0.16 21.65 -27.32
CA LEU A 175 -0.88 22.34 -26.23
C LEU A 175 -1.72 21.37 -25.39
N SER A 176 -2.30 20.34 -26.01
CA SER A 176 -3.06 19.31 -25.29
C SER A 176 -2.12 18.45 -24.43
N PHE A 177 -0.96 18.04 -24.96
CA PHE A 177 0.07 17.33 -24.18
C PHE A 177 0.56 18.19 -23.01
N PHE A 178 0.88 19.46 -23.28
CA PHE A 178 1.31 20.41 -22.27
C PHE A 178 0.26 20.58 -21.16
N THR A 179 -1.02 20.66 -21.51
CA THR A 179 -2.12 20.78 -20.53
C THR A 179 -2.18 19.57 -19.61
N ILE A 180 -2.13 18.35 -20.16
CA ILE A 180 -2.17 17.12 -19.36
C ILE A 180 -0.89 16.96 -18.53
N TYR A 181 0.26 17.40 -19.05
CA TYR A 181 1.51 17.45 -18.29
C TYR A 181 1.41 18.38 -17.08
N VAL A 182 0.85 19.58 -17.25
CA VAL A 182 0.60 20.52 -16.14
C VAL A 182 -0.31 19.87 -15.11
N ASP A 183 -1.35 19.17 -15.55
CA ASP A 183 -2.26 18.44 -14.68
C ASP A 183 -1.54 17.40 -13.83
N ALA A 184 -0.77 16.52 -14.50
CA ALA A 184 0.02 15.49 -13.85
C ALA A 184 1.03 16.04 -12.84
N ARG A 185 1.56 17.24 -13.08
CA ARG A 185 2.58 17.85 -12.22
C ARG A 185 2.01 18.65 -11.04
N GLN A 186 0.88 19.33 -11.22
CA GLN A 186 0.35 20.29 -10.24
C GLN A 186 -0.89 19.81 -9.51
N PHE A 187 -1.71 18.97 -10.12
CA PHE A 187 -3.03 18.59 -9.60
C PHE A 187 -3.17 17.10 -9.30
N ASN A 188 -2.43 16.25 -10.02
CA ASN A 188 -2.47 14.81 -9.77
C ASN A 188 -1.84 14.45 -8.40
N ARG A 189 -2.58 13.67 -7.60
CA ARG A 189 -2.13 13.09 -6.33
C ARG A 189 -2.26 11.56 -6.40
N PRO A 190 -1.19 10.85 -6.77
CA PRO A 190 -1.26 9.40 -6.96
C PRO A 190 -1.63 8.65 -5.66
N GLY A 191 -2.37 7.54 -5.80
CA GLY A 191 -2.62 6.59 -4.71
C GLY A 191 -3.87 6.80 -3.85
N ARG A 192 -4.74 7.77 -4.17
CA ARG A 192 -6.03 7.92 -3.48
C ARG A 192 -7.20 7.51 -4.39
N TYR A 193 -8.02 6.57 -3.92
CA TYR A 193 -9.32 6.28 -4.54
C TYR A 193 -10.30 7.43 -4.26
N SER A 194 -10.96 7.96 -5.28
CA SER A 194 -12.06 8.93 -5.13
C SER A 194 -13.36 8.32 -5.66
N THR A 195 -14.40 8.34 -4.81
CA THR A 195 -15.79 8.10 -5.22
C THR A 195 -16.67 9.13 -4.50
N CYS A 196 -17.38 9.94 -5.27
CA CYS A 196 -18.31 10.99 -4.78
C CYS A 196 -17.66 12.01 -3.83
N GLU A 197 -16.52 12.58 -4.22
CA GLU A 197 -15.83 13.63 -3.46
C GLU A 197 -15.81 14.94 -4.25
N VAL A 198 -16.11 16.05 -3.57
CA VAL A 198 -15.98 17.40 -4.10
C VAL A 198 -14.82 18.07 -3.38
N GLU A 199 -13.74 18.38 -4.10
CA GLU A 199 -12.62 19.14 -3.56
C GLU A 199 -12.83 20.60 -3.94
N LYS A 200 -13.06 21.46 -2.93
CA LYS A 200 -13.12 22.92 -3.13
C LYS A 200 -11.74 23.50 -2.89
N SER A 201 -11.22 24.24 -3.87
CA SER A 201 -9.86 24.78 -3.79
C SER A 201 -9.84 26.26 -4.14
N TRP A 202 -9.08 27.01 -3.34
CA TRP A 202 -8.89 28.45 -3.50
C TRP A 202 -7.41 28.77 -3.46
N SER A 203 -6.90 29.43 -4.51
CA SER A 203 -5.47 29.74 -4.61
C SER A 203 -5.23 31.10 -5.25
N TYR A 204 -4.17 31.78 -4.79
CA TYR A 204 -3.67 33.02 -5.35
C TYR A 204 -2.17 32.89 -5.59
N THR A 205 -1.73 33.21 -6.80
CA THR A 205 -0.31 33.29 -7.13
C THR A 205 0.18 34.72 -6.93
N PHE A 206 1.31 34.90 -6.24
CA PHE A 206 2.03 36.17 -6.12
C PHE A 206 3.29 36.14 -6.98
N ASP A 207 3.11 36.10 -8.31
CA ASP A 207 4.21 36.09 -9.29
C ASP A 207 4.36 37.48 -9.95
N ARG A 208 5.60 37.89 -10.26
CA ARG A 208 5.91 39.14 -10.98
C ARG A 208 5.25 39.17 -12.36
N ASN A 209 5.01 38.01 -12.96
CA ASN A 209 4.38 37.84 -14.28
C ASN A 209 2.85 37.84 -14.24
N ASN A 210 2.23 38.08 -13.08
CA ASN A 210 0.76 38.17 -12.96
C ASN A 210 0.14 39.21 -13.90
N HIS A 211 0.89 40.23 -14.31
CA HIS A 211 0.49 41.25 -15.28
C HIS A 211 0.28 40.70 -16.70
N LYS A 212 0.82 39.53 -17.04
CA LYS A 212 0.63 38.85 -18.33
C LYS A 212 -0.76 38.24 -18.49
N TYR A 213 -1.51 38.07 -17.40
CA TYR A 213 -2.90 37.61 -17.49
C TYR A 213 -3.83 38.79 -17.77
N ASP A 214 -4.55 38.72 -18.90
CA ASP A 214 -5.60 39.65 -19.26
C ASP A 214 -6.98 38.98 -19.15
N PRO A 215 -7.83 39.38 -18.17
CA PRO A 215 -9.14 38.77 -17.96
C PRO A 215 -10.12 38.99 -19.12
N ASN A 216 -9.87 39.97 -20.00
CA ASN A 216 -10.70 40.28 -21.14
C ASN A 216 -10.16 39.70 -22.46
N TRP A 217 -9.04 38.98 -22.44
CA TRP A 217 -8.43 38.45 -23.67
C TRP A 217 -9.40 37.58 -24.46
N ILE A 218 -10.08 36.63 -23.81
CA ILE A 218 -11.05 35.76 -24.50
C ILE A 218 -12.18 36.57 -25.14
N ARG A 219 -12.75 37.53 -24.40
CA ARG A 219 -13.82 38.40 -24.90
C ARG A 219 -13.36 39.24 -26.08
N ARG A 220 -12.13 39.76 -26.06
CA ARG A 220 -11.56 40.58 -27.13
C ARG A 220 -11.23 39.74 -28.38
N THR A 221 -10.69 38.54 -28.20
CA THR A 221 -10.16 37.71 -29.29
C THR A 221 -11.23 36.79 -29.92
N PHE A 222 -12.11 36.22 -29.11
CA PHE A 222 -13.15 35.25 -29.56
C PHE A 222 -14.58 35.81 -29.44
N GLY A 223 -14.74 37.04 -28.93
CA GLY A 223 -16.02 37.72 -28.80
C GLY A 223 -16.75 37.44 -27.47
N PRO A 224 -17.84 38.19 -27.20
CA PRO A 224 -18.61 38.06 -25.95
C PRO A 224 -19.18 36.67 -25.72
N ALA A 225 -19.69 36.01 -26.76
CA ALA A 225 -20.32 34.69 -26.65
C ALA A 225 -19.35 33.63 -26.10
N ALA A 226 -18.10 33.61 -26.57
CA ALA A 226 -17.08 32.66 -26.09
C ALA A 226 -16.71 32.92 -24.62
N ALA A 227 -16.60 34.20 -24.23
CA ALA A 227 -16.32 34.56 -22.84
C ALA A 227 -17.49 34.19 -21.91
N ASP A 228 -18.72 34.40 -22.34
CA ASP A 228 -19.92 34.06 -21.57
C ASP A 228 -20.11 32.54 -21.47
N GLN A 229 -19.82 31.79 -22.54
CA GLN A 229 -19.75 30.33 -22.52
C GLN A 229 -18.72 29.83 -21.51
N LEU A 230 -17.49 30.37 -21.51
CA LEU A 230 -16.49 29.99 -20.51
C LEU A 230 -16.97 30.31 -19.09
N ASN A 231 -17.52 31.49 -18.86
CA ASN A 231 -18.06 31.86 -17.55
C ASN A 231 -19.17 30.92 -17.09
N GLN A 232 -20.05 30.51 -18.02
CA GLN A 232 -21.07 29.50 -17.76
C GLN A 232 -20.43 28.16 -17.42
N LEU A 233 -19.43 27.69 -18.17
CA LEU A 233 -18.73 26.42 -17.90
C LEU A 233 -17.94 26.42 -16.58
N LEU A 234 -17.40 27.56 -16.17
CA LEU A 234 -16.72 27.72 -14.88
C LEU A 234 -17.71 27.86 -13.71
N SER A 235 -18.91 28.37 -13.97
CA SER A 235 -19.97 28.57 -12.98
C SER A 235 -20.91 27.37 -12.88
N ALA A 236 -21.02 26.58 -13.95
CA ALA A 236 -21.73 25.32 -14.04
C ALA A 236 -21.04 24.32 -13.14
N ARG A 237 -21.37 24.40 -11.86
CA ARG A 237 -21.19 23.29 -10.93
C ARG A 237 -21.89 22.08 -11.57
N PRO A 238 -21.22 20.94 -11.79
CA PRO A 238 -21.90 19.66 -11.74
C PRO A 238 -22.27 19.46 -10.27
N GLU A 239 -23.28 20.16 -9.78
CA GLU A 239 -24.09 19.59 -8.70
C GLU A 239 -24.74 18.36 -9.34
N GLN A 240 -24.06 17.21 -9.25
CA GLN A 240 -24.73 15.93 -9.41
C GLN A 240 -25.98 16.00 -8.56
N SER A 241 -27.13 15.68 -9.17
CA SER A 241 -28.41 15.69 -8.49
C SER A 241 -28.24 14.98 -7.14
N ALA A 242 -28.87 15.49 -6.08
CA ALA A 242 -28.76 14.90 -4.74
C ALA A 242 -28.99 13.36 -4.73
N ALA A 243 -29.71 12.84 -5.73
CA ALA A 243 -29.93 11.42 -5.99
C ALA A 243 -28.66 10.61 -6.30
N GLU A 244 -27.71 11.13 -7.08
CA GLU A 244 -26.46 10.42 -7.43
C GLU A 244 -25.51 10.35 -6.23
N LEU A 245 -25.43 11.44 -5.45
CA LEU A 245 -24.70 11.48 -4.18
C LEU A 245 -25.32 10.52 -3.15
N GLU A 246 -26.66 10.42 -3.09
CA GLU A 246 -27.37 9.45 -2.25
C GLU A 246 -27.08 8.01 -2.65
N LEU A 247 -27.07 7.70 -3.95
CA LEU A 247 -26.82 6.35 -4.46
C LEU A 247 -25.40 5.89 -4.10
N GLY A 248 -24.40 6.74 -4.33
CA GLY A 248 -23.00 6.47 -3.95
C GLY A 248 -22.83 6.27 -2.45
N ARG A 249 -23.50 7.10 -1.62
CA ARG A 249 -23.50 6.97 -0.16
C ARG A 249 -24.15 5.65 0.29
N LYS A 250 -25.25 5.23 -0.34
CA LYS A 250 -25.94 3.95 -0.08
C LYS A 250 -25.06 2.76 -0.45
N MET A 251 -24.40 2.80 -1.61
CA MET A 251 -23.46 1.74 -2.02
C MET A 251 -22.26 1.64 -1.07
N LYS A 252 -21.68 2.77 -0.65
CA LYS A 252 -20.57 2.79 0.33
C LYS A 252 -20.98 2.17 1.68
N ARG A 253 -22.17 2.49 2.19
CA ARG A 253 -22.70 1.88 3.43
C ARG A 253 -22.89 0.37 3.28
N ARG A 254 -23.38 -0.10 2.13
CA ARG A 254 -23.51 -1.54 1.85
C ARG A 254 -22.14 -2.24 1.81
N LEU A 255 -21.16 -1.65 1.15
CA LEU A 255 -19.81 -2.23 1.04
C LEU A 255 -19.12 -2.34 2.41
N ILE A 256 -19.19 -1.28 3.23
CA ILE A 256 -18.66 -1.28 4.60
C ILE A 256 -19.38 -2.33 5.45
N GLY A 257 -20.70 -2.46 5.31
CA GLY A 257 -21.47 -3.48 6.01
C GLY A 257 -21.03 -4.92 5.67
N ILE A 258 -20.77 -5.20 4.38
CA ILE A 258 -20.29 -6.51 3.93
C ILE A 258 -18.88 -6.81 4.48
N LEU A 259 -17.96 -5.85 4.41
CA LEU A 259 -16.60 -6.01 4.94
C LEU A 259 -16.58 -6.21 6.46
N ALA A 260 -17.43 -5.47 7.20
CA ALA A 260 -17.58 -5.65 8.64
C ALA A 260 -18.14 -7.04 8.98
N ALA A 261 -19.15 -7.53 8.25
CA ALA A 261 -19.71 -8.86 8.44
C ALA A 261 -18.68 -9.98 8.18
N LEU A 262 -17.87 -9.84 7.12
CA LEU A 262 -16.75 -10.76 6.83
C LEU A 262 -15.71 -10.74 7.95
N GLY A 263 -15.33 -9.56 8.46
CA GLY A 263 -14.39 -9.42 9.57
C GLY A 263 -14.88 -10.11 10.85
N VAL A 264 -16.16 -9.93 11.21
CA VAL A 264 -16.77 -10.62 12.36
C VAL A 264 -16.77 -12.14 12.14
N GLY A 265 -17.09 -12.61 10.94
CA GLY A 265 -17.05 -14.05 10.61
C GLY A 265 -15.68 -14.68 10.83
N VAL A 266 -14.60 -14.00 10.41
CA VAL A 266 -13.22 -14.48 10.61
C VAL A 266 -12.86 -14.55 12.10
N VAL A 267 -13.24 -13.55 12.89
CA VAL A 267 -12.98 -13.55 14.34
C VAL A 267 -13.73 -14.69 15.05
N VAL A 268 -14.99 -14.92 14.70
CA VAL A 268 -15.79 -16.03 15.27
C VAL A 268 -15.18 -17.38 14.91
N CYS A 269 -14.76 -17.59 13.65
CA CYS A 269 -14.06 -18.81 13.26
C CYS A 269 -12.75 -19.03 14.03
N ALA A 270 -11.95 -17.97 14.24
CA ALA A 270 -10.73 -18.06 15.02
C ALA A 270 -10.99 -18.44 16.48
N ILE A 271 -12.03 -17.87 17.11
CA ILE A 271 -12.43 -18.23 18.48
C ILE A 271 -12.86 -19.70 18.55
N VAL A 272 -13.70 -20.17 17.62
CA VAL A 272 -14.17 -21.56 17.59
C VAL A 272 -13.03 -22.56 17.41
N LEU A 273 -12.04 -22.24 16.57
CA LEU A 273 -10.86 -23.08 16.36
C LEU A 273 -9.93 -23.13 17.59
N LEU A 274 -9.95 -22.12 18.46
CA LEU A 274 -9.12 -22.05 19.66
C LEU A 274 -9.79 -22.65 20.91
N LEU A 275 -11.11 -22.85 20.92
CA LEU A 275 -11.84 -23.47 22.04
C LEU A 275 -11.29 -24.84 22.50
N PRO A 276 -10.87 -25.79 21.63
CA PRO A 276 -10.33 -27.06 22.09
C PRO A 276 -8.97 -26.95 22.80
N LEU A 277 -8.24 -25.83 22.67
CA LEU A 277 -6.97 -25.59 23.37
C LEU A 277 -7.18 -25.21 24.85
N PHE A 278 -8.42 -24.97 25.29
CA PHE A 278 -8.78 -24.59 26.65
C PHE A 278 -9.62 -25.66 27.37
N GLN A 279 -9.42 -26.94 27.04
CA GLN A 279 -10.03 -28.04 27.81
C GLN A 279 -9.04 -28.55 28.86
N ALA A 280 -9.53 -28.82 30.07
CA ALA A 280 -8.75 -29.47 31.12
C ALA A 280 -8.35 -30.88 30.67
N LYS A 281 -7.08 -31.26 30.88
CA LYS A 281 -6.63 -32.63 30.60
C LYS A 281 -7.23 -33.58 31.64
N THR A 282 -7.52 -34.82 31.26
CA THR A 282 -7.98 -35.84 32.23
C THR A 282 -6.76 -36.62 32.71
N ALA A 283 -6.53 -36.70 34.02
CA ALA A 283 -5.45 -37.49 34.58
C ALA A 283 -5.67 -38.98 34.27
N LEU A 284 -4.60 -39.69 33.88
CA LEU A 284 -4.68 -41.12 33.61
C LEU A 284 -4.88 -41.88 34.92
N VAL A 285 -5.82 -42.83 34.93
CA VAL A 285 -6.09 -43.65 36.10
C VAL A 285 -4.91 -44.61 36.32
N PRO A 286 -4.46 -44.87 37.58
CA PRO A 286 -3.27 -45.68 37.82
C PRO A 286 -3.31 -47.10 37.23
N GLY A 287 -4.51 -47.71 37.19
CA GLY A 287 -4.73 -49.01 36.57
C GLY A 287 -4.53 -48.98 35.05
N ASP A 288 -5.00 -47.92 34.39
CA ASP A 288 -4.88 -47.75 32.93
C ASP A 288 -3.43 -47.52 32.52
N PHE A 289 -2.65 -46.79 33.33
CA PHE A 289 -1.20 -46.65 33.13
C PHE A 289 -0.50 -48.02 33.09
N ALA A 290 -0.80 -48.90 34.06
CA ALA A 290 -0.17 -50.21 34.10
C ALA A 290 -0.54 -51.09 32.90
N VAL A 291 -1.79 -51.03 32.44
CA VAL A 291 -2.26 -51.75 31.24
C VAL A 291 -1.56 -51.22 29.99
N GLN A 292 -1.61 -49.91 29.75
CA GLN A 292 -1.02 -49.29 28.56
C GLN A 292 0.49 -49.52 28.47
N MET A 293 1.21 -49.34 29.57
CA MET A 293 2.66 -49.57 29.58
C MET A 293 3.01 -51.05 29.35
N SER A 294 2.19 -51.99 29.85
CA SER A 294 2.39 -53.42 29.57
C SER A 294 2.13 -53.77 28.10
N GLU A 295 1.14 -53.15 27.46
CA GLU A 295 0.88 -53.28 26.02
C GLU A 295 2.03 -52.73 25.17
N TYR A 296 2.69 -51.66 25.64
CA TYR A 296 3.92 -51.13 25.04
C TYR A 296 5.17 -51.97 25.33
N GLY A 297 5.02 -53.11 26.02
CA GLY A 297 6.09 -54.06 26.29
C GLY A 297 6.97 -53.70 27.48
N TYR A 298 6.52 -52.81 28.36
CA TYR A 298 7.22 -52.49 29.61
C TYR A 298 6.85 -53.47 30.71
N THR A 299 7.81 -53.77 31.59
CA THR A 299 7.53 -54.47 32.83
C THR A 299 7.09 -53.46 33.88
N VAL A 300 5.85 -53.54 34.34
CA VAL A 300 5.30 -52.62 35.35
C VAL A 300 5.39 -53.22 36.75
N THR A 301 5.98 -52.49 37.68
CA THR A 301 6.05 -52.84 39.11
C THR A 301 5.50 -51.71 39.97
N ALA A 302 4.88 -52.06 41.10
CA ALA A 302 4.47 -51.08 42.11
C ALA A 302 5.70 -50.73 42.98
N GLU A 303 6.56 -49.87 42.45
CA GLU A 303 7.78 -49.41 43.09
C GLU A 303 7.87 -47.89 43.01
N ALA A 304 8.44 -47.28 44.05
CA ALA A 304 8.66 -45.85 44.11
C ALA A 304 10.03 -45.44 43.57
N PRO A 305 10.15 -44.24 42.96
CA PRO A 305 11.43 -43.71 42.53
C PRO A 305 12.36 -43.51 43.74
N PRO A 306 13.58 -44.08 43.73
CA PRO A 306 14.47 -44.06 44.89
C PRO A 306 15.03 -42.65 45.20
N GLU A 307 14.92 -41.72 44.26
CA GLU A 307 15.48 -40.37 44.32
C GLU A 307 14.47 -39.31 44.80
N LEU A 308 13.20 -39.69 45.04
CA LEU A 308 12.16 -38.76 45.45
C LEU A 308 11.73 -38.96 46.89
N GLU A 309 11.57 -37.84 47.61
CA GLU A 309 11.01 -37.84 48.96
C GLU A 309 9.52 -38.25 48.91
N GLY A 310 9.12 -39.10 49.87
CA GLY A 310 7.78 -39.69 49.96
C GLY A 310 6.62 -38.69 49.97
N GLY A 311 5.39 -39.18 49.81
CA GLY A 311 4.18 -38.34 49.81
C GLY A 311 3.15 -38.71 48.74
N TRP A 312 3.46 -39.69 47.89
CA TRP A 312 2.52 -40.30 46.96
C TRP A 312 1.64 -41.37 47.65
N GLU A 313 0.42 -41.52 47.16
CA GLU A 313 -0.50 -42.61 47.51
C GLU A 313 -0.17 -43.87 46.69
N LEU A 314 0.16 -43.70 45.40
CA LEU A 314 0.50 -44.77 44.48
C LEU A 314 1.72 -44.40 43.65
N ALA A 315 2.61 -45.37 43.45
CA ALA A 315 3.77 -45.25 42.57
C ALA A 315 3.91 -46.51 41.72
N PHE A 316 4.10 -46.31 40.42
CA PHE A 316 4.39 -47.36 39.46
C PHE A 316 5.67 -47.06 38.68
N GLN A 317 6.48 -48.09 38.48
CA GLN A 317 7.61 -48.07 37.57
C GLN A 317 7.28 -48.91 36.35
N ALA A 318 7.31 -48.31 35.17
CA ALA A 318 7.31 -49.02 33.91
C ALA A 318 8.76 -49.08 33.38
N ARG A 319 9.37 -50.27 33.39
CA ARG A 319 10.78 -50.48 33.02
C ARG A 319 10.92 -51.11 31.63
N SER A 320 11.74 -50.49 30.79
CA SER A 320 12.26 -51.06 29.54
C SER A 320 13.71 -51.52 29.72
N GLN A 321 14.34 -51.99 28.63
CA GLN A 321 15.78 -52.31 28.63
C GLN A 321 16.67 -51.06 28.75
N ALA A 322 16.17 -49.86 28.42
CA ALA A 322 16.98 -48.65 28.30
C ALA A 322 16.66 -47.57 29.34
N TYR A 323 15.41 -47.45 29.77
CA TYR A 323 14.95 -46.42 30.72
C TYR A 323 13.68 -46.85 31.47
N SER A 324 13.35 -46.10 32.52
CA SER A 324 12.11 -46.28 33.28
C SER A 324 11.24 -45.03 33.22
N ILE A 325 9.93 -45.23 33.14
CA ILE A 325 8.92 -44.18 33.28
C ILE A 325 8.22 -44.40 34.61
N TRP A 326 8.08 -43.34 35.40
CA TRP A 326 7.43 -43.39 36.70
C TRP A 326 6.10 -42.67 36.64
N TYR A 327 5.10 -43.28 37.25
CA TYR A 327 3.80 -42.67 37.51
C TYR A 327 3.61 -42.54 39.01
N LEU A 328 3.20 -41.35 39.46
CA LEU A 328 2.95 -41.03 40.87
C LEU A 328 1.56 -40.40 41.00
N SER A 329 0.77 -40.88 41.95
CA SER A 329 -0.50 -40.24 42.34
C SER A 329 -0.38 -39.71 43.76
N TYR A 330 -0.77 -38.47 43.97
CA TYR A 330 -0.74 -37.80 45.28
C TYR A 330 -2.15 -37.70 45.87
N PRO A 331 -2.28 -37.63 47.21
CA PRO A 331 -3.57 -37.43 47.85
C PRO A 331 -4.28 -36.14 47.40
N THR A 332 -3.53 -35.09 47.11
CA THR A 332 -4.08 -33.80 46.68
C THR A 332 -3.34 -33.20 45.47
N GLU A 333 -4.04 -32.36 44.71
CA GLU A 333 -3.43 -31.58 43.62
C GLU A 333 -2.30 -30.66 44.12
N GLN A 334 -2.45 -30.11 45.32
CA GLN A 334 -1.46 -29.21 45.91
C GLN A 334 -0.12 -29.94 46.17
N GLU A 335 -0.16 -31.16 46.68
CA GLU A 335 1.04 -31.99 46.90
C GLU A 335 1.70 -32.35 45.56
N ALA A 336 0.92 -32.71 44.54
CA ALA A 336 1.46 -32.95 43.20
C ALA A 336 2.11 -31.70 42.59
N ARG A 337 1.56 -30.50 42.82
CA ARG A 337 2.15 -29.22 42.39
C ARG A 337 3.47 -28.93 43.10
N GLN A 338 3.55 -29.22 44.40
CA GLN A 338 4.79 -29.07 45.17
C GLN A 338 5.86 -30.04 44.68
N ALA A 339 5.51 -31.31 44.48
CA ALA A 339 6.41 -32.32 43.95
C ALA A 339 6.91 -31.99 42.54
N PHE A 340 6.03 -31.48 41.66
CA PHE A 340 6.41 -31.00 40.33
C PHE A 340 7.46 -29.88 40.42
N SER A 341 7.20 -28.86 41.25
CA SER A 341 8.12 -27.72 41.42
C SER A 341 9.48 -28.17 41.96
N SER A 342 9.49 -29.13 42.90
CA SER A 342 10.74 -29.68 43.43
C SER A 342 11.52 -30.47 42.37
N LEU A 343 10.85 -31.23 41.51
CA LEU A 343 11.47 -31.94 40.39
C LEU A 343 12.02 -31.00 39.32
N GLU A 344 11.28 -29.94 39.00
CA GLU A 344 11.74 -28.87 38.11
C GLU A 344 13.02 -28.23 38.65
N ASP A 345 13.04 -27.84 39.93
CA ASP A 345 14.22 -27.27 40.58
C ASP A 345 15.42 -28.22 40.54
N GLN A 346 15.20 -29.53 40.75
CA GLN A 346 16.26 -30.55 40.66
C GLN A 346 16.83 -30.64 39.23
N PHE A 347 15.98 -30.64 38.20
CA PHE A 347 16.44 -30.66 36.81
C PHE A 347 17.26 -29.41 36.48
N VAL A 348 16.78 -28.24 36.93
CA VAL A 348 17.46 -26.95 36.74
C VAL A 348 18.81 -26.92 37.45
N GLN A 349 18.92 -27.44 38.67
CA GLN A 349 20.19 -27.52 39.41
C GLN A 349 21.22 -28.41 38.72
N ASN A 350 20.76 -29.49 38.08
CA ASN A 350 21.62 -30.48 37.41
C ASN A 350 21.95 -30.10 35.95
N ARG A 351 21.52 -28.94 35.46
CA ARG A 351 21.77 -28.52 34.08
C ARG A 351 23.21 -28.05 33.86
N GLY A 352 23.77 -28.41 32.71
CA GLY A 352 25.05 -27.94 32.23
C GLY A 352 24.97 -26.57 31.54
N SER A 353 26.10 -26.10 31.02
CA SER A 353 26.18 -24.79 30.35
C SER A 353 25.43 -24.71 29.01
N SER A 354 25.16 -25.84 28.36
CA SER A 354 24.34 -25.93 27.14
C SER A 354 23.14 -26.84 27.41
N TYR A 355 21.93 -26.28 27.28
CA TYR A 355 20.68 -26.98 27.52
C TYR A 355 19.56 -26.45 26.62
N SER A 356 18.49 -27.24 26.47
CA SER A 356 17.21 -26.82 25.92
C SER A 356 16.09 -27.19 26.88
N GLU A 357 15.17 -26.27 27.16
CA GLU A 357 14.03 -26.50 28.04
C GLU A 357 12.70 -26.27 27.31
N VAL A 358 11.68 -26.99 27.76
CA VAL A 358 10.28 -26.78 27.38
C VAL A 358 9.50 -26.67 28.68
N HIS A 359 8.70 -25.62 28.81
CA HIS A 359 7.83 -25.41 29.95
C HIS A 359 6.43 -25.08 29.43
N SER A 360 5.42 -25.80 29.91
CA SER A 360 4.02 -25.53 29.60
C SER A 360 3.19 -25.59 30.88
N ASN A 361 2.23 -24.68 31.00
CA ASN A 361 1.32 -24.61 32.13
C ASN A 361 -0.06 -24.23 31.62
N LEU A 362 -1.01 -25.16 31.71
CA LEU A 362 -2.33 -25.07 31.08
C LEU A 362 -3.38 -25.64 32.03
N LEU A 363 -4.24 -24.77 32.56
CA LEU A 363 -5.35 -25.12 33.46
C LEU A 363 -4.92 -26.03 34.62
N ASN A 364 -5.19 -27.33 34.49
CA ASN A 364 -4.89 -28.36 35.48
C ASN A 364 -3.62 -29.19 35.17
N SER A 365 -2.90 -28.87 34.09
CA SER A 365 -1.70 -29.57 33.65
C SER A 365 -0.46 -28.68 33.62
N ALA A 366 0.72 -29.27 33.84
CA ALA A 366 2.01 -28.61 33.71
C ALA A 366 3.07 -29.61 33.21
N GLU A 367 3.94 -29.20 32.29
CA GLU A 367 5.05 -30.02 31.78
C GLU A 367 6.34 -29.22 31.86
N TYR A 368 7.40 -29.86 32.35
CA TYR A 368 8.76 -29.37 32.27
C TYR A 368 9.67 -30.44 31.68
N ALA A 369 10.37 -30.10 30.61
CA ALA A 369 11.32 -31.00 29.96
C ALA A 369 12.66 -30.30 29.73
N LEU A 370 13.75 -30.95 30.10
CA LEU A 370 15.11 -30.44 30.01
C LEU A 370 15.99 -31.43 29.22
N THR A 371 16.73 -30.93 28.23
CA THR A 371 17.82 -31.68 27.58
C THR A 371 19.14 -31.00 27.90
N SER A 372 20.06 -31.69 28.55
CA SER A 372 21.35 -31.14 28.98
C SER A 372 22.39 -32.26 29.09
N GLY A 373 23.61 -32.03 28.60
CA GLY A 373 24.73 -32.95 28.82
C GLY A 373 24.53 -34.39 28.29
N GLY A 374 23.70 -34.58 27.26
CA GLY A 374 23.34 -35.91 26.73
C GLY A 374 22.15 -36.58 27.42
N THR A 375 21.59 -35.97 28.46
CA THR A 375 20.43 -36.46 29.20
C THR A 375 19.16 -35.69 28.82
N TYR A 376 18.04 -36.39 28.72
CA TYR A 376 16.70 -35.86 28.59
C TYR A 376 15.89 -36.22 29.84
N SER A 377 15.41 -35.21 30.56
CA SER A 377 14.53 -35.34 31.71
C SER A 377 13.21 -34.66 31.42
N VAL A 378 12.10 -35.32 31.73
CA VAL A 378 10.75 -34.79 31.56
C VAL A 378 9.90 -35.14 32.76
N VAL A 379 9.09 -34.18 33.20
CA VAL A 379 8.03 -34.36 34.19
C VAL A 379 6.77 -33.67 33.66
N SER A 380 5.64 -34.38 33.69
CA SER A 380 4.33 -33.83 33.36
C SER A 380 3.35 -34.13 34.49
N ARG A 381 2.56 -33.11 34.84
CA ARG A 381 1.52 -33.14 35.87
C ARG A 381 0.17 -32.94 35.23
N ILE A 382 -0.80 -33.75 35.64
CA ILE A 382 -2.23 -33.49 35.41
C ILE A 382 -2.95 -33.73 36.74
N ASP A 383 -3.66 -32.72 37.23
CA ASP A 383 -4.31 -32.75 38.55
C ASP A 383 -3.32 -33.19 39.66
N ASN A 384 -3.63 -34.28 40.36
CA ASN A 384 -2.86 -34.87 41.44
C ASN A 384 -1.86 -35.96 40.98
N THR A 385 -1.64 -36.11 39.67
CA THR A 385 -0.78 -37.16 39.11
C THR A 385 0.47 -36.58 38.45
N LEU A 386 1.58 -37.30 38.53
CA LEU A 386 2.84 -36.99 37.86
C LEU A 386 3.32 -38.19 37.05
N VAL A 387 3.80 -37.91 35.84
CA VAL A 387 4.58 -38.86 35.05
C VAL A 387 5.95 -38.26 34.79
N LEU A 388 7.01 -39.01 35.06
CA LEU A 388 8.37 -38.53 34.85
C LEU A 388 9.30 -39.60 34.25
N CYS A 389 10.30 -39.14 33.52
CA CYS A 389 11.33 -39.99 32.93
C CYS A 389 12.64 -39.22 32.80
N THR A 390 13.75 -39.88 33.12
CA THR A 390 15.10 -39.41 32.83
C THR A 390 15.81 -40.47 32.01
N THR A 391 16.34 -40.10 30.84
CA THR A 391 16.95 -41.02 29.88
C THR A 391 18.05 -40.34 29.06
N SER A 392 18.78 -41.10 28.24
CA SER A 392 19.68 -40.56 27.22
C SER A 392 18.90 -39.82 26.13
N VAL A 393 19.50 -38.77 25.55
CA VAL A 393 18.91 -38.00 24.43
C VAL A 393 18.56 -38.88 23.23
N GLU A 394 19.22 -40.02 23.05
CA GLU A 394 18.92 -41.01 22.00
C GLU A 394 17.48 -41.55 22.08
N HIS A 395 16.90 -41.60 23.29
CA HIS A 395 15.54 -42.09 23.53
C HIS A 395 14.49 -40.98 23.67
N LYS A 396 14.89 -39.71 23.51
CA LYS A 396 13.99 -38.55 23.64
C LYS A 396 12.75 -38.65 22.75
N GLY A 397 12.91 -39.12 21.51
CA GLY A 397 11.79 -39.28 20.58
C GLY A 397 10.73 -40.26 21.09
N ALA A 398 11.18 -41.46 21.49
CA ALA A 398 10.30 -42.51 22.01
C ALA A 398 9.60 -42.10 23.31
N VAL A 399 10.31 -41.45 24.24
CA VAL A 399 9.70 -40.96 25.49
C VAL A 399 8.64 -39.89 25.22
N LYS A 400 8.87 -38.98 24.27
CA LYS A 400 7.88 -37.96 23.90
C LYS A 400 6.61 -38.58 23.30
N GLU A 401 6.76 -39.58 22.45
CA GLU A 401 5.63 -40.30 21.85
C GLU A 401 4.80 -40.99 22.93
N ILE A 402 5.45 -41.67 23.89
CA ILE A 402 4.75 -42.32 25.01
C ILE A 402 4.01 -41.28 25.87
N PHE A 403 4.63 -40.15 26.23
CA PHE A 403 3.95 -39.12 27.02
C PHE A 403 2.70 -38.60 26.30
N GLN A 404 2.81 -38.36 24.98
CA GLN A 404 1.67 -37.95 24.16
C GLN A 404 0.54 -38.99 24.13
N GLU A 405 0.87 -40.27 23.99
CA GLU A 405 -0.10 -41.37 23.98
C GLU A 405 -0.78 -41.56 25.35
N LEU A 406 -0.04 -41.35 26.45
CA LEU A 406 -0.59 -41.34 27.81
C LEU A 406 -1.43 -40.07 28.08
N GLY A 407 -1.39 -39.07 27.20
CA GLY A 407 -2.07 -37.78 27.34
C GLY A 407 -1.33 -36.73 28.16
N TYR A 408 -0.08 -37.00 28.56
CA TYR A 408 0.75 -36.14 29.42
C TYR A 408 1.53 -35.08 28.67
#